data_AF-A0A0F2JB25-F1
#
_entry.id   AF-A0A0F2JB25-F1
#
_cell.length_a   1.000
_cell.length_b   1.000
_cell.length_c   1.000
_cell.angle_alpha   90.00
_cell.angle_beta   90.00
_cell.angle_gamma   90.00
#
_symmetry.space_group_name_H-M   'P 1'
#
loop_
_entity.id
_entity.type
_entity.pdbx_description
1 polymer ?
#
loop_
_entity_poly.entity_id
_entity_poly.type
_entity_poly.pdbx_seq_one_letter_code
_entity_poly.pdbx_strand_id
1 'polypeptide(L)'
;MCEELKRLPEKNRYVRGLVSWVGFQQTAIEYERDERLAGETKYPLKKMIKLSLDGLTSFSVKPLQLANYAGVILITFGFSYLMAMLFFKVFTASVIAGWNLVISFQLILTGMLLTMMGIIGEYIGRIYDEARERPLYIVSECYGMIKKERTAKRERTVKKVV
;
A
#
# COMPACT_ATOMS: atom_id res chain seq x y z
N MET A 1 -25.22 -3.77 -8.17
CA MET A 1 -24.36 -2.88 -7.34
C MET A 1 -24.34 -3.27 -5.86
N CYS A 2 -25.41 -3.08 -5.08
CA CYS A 2 -25.39 -3.29 -3.63
C CYS A 2 -25.06 -4.73 -3.20
N GLU A 3 -25.47 -5.74 -3.97
CA GLU A 3 -25.10 -7.13 -3.68
C GLU A 3 -23.63 -7.43 -3.97
N GLU A 4 -23.06 -6.87 -5.04
CA GLU A 4 -21.65 -7.05 -5.38
C GLU A 4 -20.71 -6.33 -4.40
N LEU A 5 -21.07 -5.13 -3.96
CA LEU A 5 -20.33 -4.43 -2.90
C LEU A 5 -20.30 -5.20 -1.57
N LYS A 6 -21.27 -6.08 -1.31
CA LYS A 6 -21.28 -6.95 -0.12
C LYS A 6 -20.33 -8.15 -0.25
N ARG A 7 -19.99 -8.56 -1.48
CA ARG A 7 -19.11 -9.69 -1.79
C ARG A 7 -17.64 -9.32 -1.85
N LEU A 8 -17.35 -8.03 -2.05
CA LEU A 8 -15.99 -7.48 -2.08
C LEU A 8 -15.22 -7.79 -0.79
N PRO A 9 -14.06 -8.47 -0.88
CA PRO A 9 -13.26 -8.90 0.27
C PRO A 9 -12.49 -7.74 0.94
N GLU A 10 -12.49 -6.53 0.36
CA GLU A 10 -11.73 -5.39 0.86
C GLU A 10 -12.15 -4.95 2.27
N LYS A 11 -11.13 -4.81 3.12
CA LYS A 11 -11.30 -4.53 4.54
C LYS A 11 -11.24 -3.05 4.89
N ASN A 12 -10.38 -2.30 4.21
CA ASN A 12 -10.39 -0.84 4.29
C ASN A 12 -11.30 -0.32 3.18
N ARG A 13 -12.59 -0.20 3.50
CA ARG A 13 -13.60 0.15 2.51
C ARG A 13 -13.54 1.64 2.17
N TYR A 14 -12.73 2.00 1.18
CA TYR A 14 -12.90 3.25 0.48
C TYR A 14 -14.11 3.12 -0.47
N VAL A 15 -15.31 3.29 0.08
CA VAL A 15 -16.58 3.06 -0.64
C VAL A 15 -16.63 3.84 -1.96
N ARG A 16 -16.12 5.07 -1.99
CA ARG A 16 -16.05 5.88 -3.23
C ARG A 16 -15.20 5.23 -4.33
N GLY A 17 -14.06 4.64 -3.96
CA GLY A 17 -13.21 3.92 -4.90
C GLY A 17 -13.78 2.58 -5.31
N LEU A 18 -14.35 1.82 -4.37
CA LEU A 18 -15.00 0.54 -4.65
C LEU A 18 -16.16 0.71 -5.62
N VAL A 19 -17.04 1.71 -5.39
CA VAL A 19 -18.16 2.03 -6.27
C VAL A 19 -17.70 2.35 -7.69
N SER A 20 -16.63 3.14 -7.84
CA SER A 20 -16.02 3.44 -9.14
C SER A 20 -15.45 2.18 -9.82
N TRP A 21 -14.79 1.30 -9.05
CA TRP A 21 -14.17 0.08 -9.57
C TRP A 21 -15.18 -0.98 -10.04
N VAL A 22 -16.33 -1.12 -9.38
CA VAL A 22 -17.34 -2.13 -9.78
C VAL A 22 -17.98 -1.82 -11.15
N GLY A 23 -17.85 -0.59 -11.65
CA GLY A 23 -18.15 -0.26 -13.05
C GLY A 23 -19.63 -0.30 -13.46
N PHE A 24 -20.56 -0.39 -12.51
CA PHE A 24 -22.00 -0.28 -12.79
C PHE A 24 -22.37 1.12 -13.29
N GLN A 25 -23.52 1.22 -13.97
CA GLN A 25 -24.11 2.50 -14.39
C GLN A 25 -24.33 3.41 -13.17
N GLN A 26 -23.74 4.60 -13.23
CA GLN A 26 -23.78 5.60 -12.16
C GLN A 26 -24.34 6.90 -12.72
N THR A 27 -25.23 7.54 -11.98
CA THR A 27 -25.71 8.89 -12.29
C THR A 27 -25.47 9.79 -11.07
N ALA A 28 -25.09 11.03 -11.33
CA ALA A 28 -25.03 12.06 -10.31
C ALA A 28 -26.36 12.81 -10.30
N ILE A 29 -26.92 13.05 -9.11
CA ILE A 29 -28.07 13.92 -8.94
C ILE A 29 -27.54 15.18 -8.27
N GLU A 30 -27.58 16.28 -9.01
CA GLU A 30 -27.19 17.58 -8.48
C GLU A 30 -28.25 18.06 -7.50
N TYR A 31 -27.81 18.53 -6.34
CA TYR A 31 -28.67 19.06 -5.29
C TYR A 31 -28.04 20.34 -4.78
N GLU A 32 -28.78 21.43 -4.90
CA GLU A 32 -28.37 22.72 -4.37
C GLU A 32 -28.64 22.76 -2.86
N ARG A 33 -27.61 23.10 -2.08
CA ARG A 33 -27.66 23.06 -0.62
C ARG A 33 -27.36 24.45 -0.09
N ASP A 34 -28.23 24.95 0.78
CA ASP A 34 -28.04 26.22 1.45
C ASP A 34 -26.68 26.29 2.18
N GLU A 35 -26.13 27.50 2.22
CA GLU A 35 -24.90 27.78 2.95
C GLU A 35 -25.06 27.41 4.43
N ARG A 36 -24.01 26.84 5.02
CA ARG A 36 -24.04 26.44 6.42
C ARG A 36 -24.10 27.69 7.29
N LEU A 37 -25.19 27.84 8.06
CA LEU A 37 -25.38 28.93 9.01
C LEU A 37 -24.30 28.97 10.12
N ALA A 38 -23.72 27.83 10.48
CA ALA A 38 -22.62 27.73 11.45
C ALA A 38 -21.84 26.41 11.31
N GLY A 39 -20.59 26.43 11.78
CA GLY A 39 -19.73 25.26 11.93
C GLY A 39 -18.60 25.14 10.90
N GLU A 40 -17.48 24.56 11.30
CA GLU A 40 -16.35 24.31 10.40
C GLU A 40 -16.58 23.08 9.52
N THR A 41 -15.97 23.07 8.34
CA THR A 41 -16.00 21.89 7.48
C THR A 41 -15.43 20.67 8.22
N LYS A 42 -16.21 19.59 8.33
CA LYS A 42 -15.69 18.31 8.85
C LYS A 42 -14.61 17.71 7.95
N TYR A 43 -14.49 18.20 6.70
CA TYR A 43 -13.51 17.80 5.69
C TYR A 43 -12.68 19.01 5.25
N PRO A 44 -11.68 19.44 6.05
CA PRO A 44 -10.66 20.37 5.58
C PRO A 44 -9.75 19.69 4.55
N LEU A 45 -9.04 20.49 3.75
CA LEU A 45 -8.09 20.06 2.72
C LEU A 45 -7.11 18.98 3.23
N LYS A 46 -6.62 19.14 4.46
CA LYS A 46 -5.75 18.16 5.14
C LYS A 46 -6.40 16.78 5.32
N LYS A 47 -7.69 16.71 5.65
CA LYS A 47 -8.42 15.44 5.76
C LYS A 47 -8.72 14.82 4.40
N MET A 48 -8.92 15.65 3.37
CA MET A 48 -9.08 15.15 2.00
C MET A 48 -7.79 14.53 1.47
N ILE A 49 -6.64 15.19 1.68
CA ILE A 49 -5.33 14.65 1.31
C ILE A 49 -5.04 13.35 2.06
N LYS A 50 -5.32 13.32 3.37
CA LYS A 50 -5.20 12.10 4.18
C LYS A 50 -6.07 10.96 3.64
N LEU A 51 -7.34 11.24 3.31
CA LEU A 51 -8.24 10.24 2.73
C LEU A 51 -7.74 9.70 1.39
N SER A 52 -7.19 10.55 0.54
CA SER A 52 -6.60 10.15 -0.74
C SER A 52 -5.35 9.28 -0.55
N LEU A 53 -4.47 9.65 0.40
CA LEU A 53 -3.30 8.86 0.78
C LEU A 53 -3.70 7.51 1.38
N ASP A 54 -4.70 7.47 2.25
CA ASP A 54 -5.25 6.25 2.83
C ASP A 54 -5.86 5.35 1.74
N GLY A 55 -6.53 5.94 0.74
CA GLY A 55 -7.01 5.21 -0.43
C GLY A 55 -5.88 4.67 -1.32
N LEU A 56 -4.83 5.46 -1.56
CA LEU A 56 -3.72 5.07 -2.44
C LEU A 56 -2.82 4.00 -1.79
N THR A 57 -2.64 4.06 -0.47
CA THR A 57 -1.90 3.06 0.31
C THR A 57 -2.72 1.79 0.55
N SER A 58 -4.05 1.90 0.71
CA SER A 58 -4.89 0.75 1.02
C SER A 58 -5.32 -0.08 -0.18
N PHE A 59 -5.15 0.44 -1.41
CA PHE A 59 -5.46 -0.29 -2.65
C PHE A 59 -4.21 -0.51 -3.51
N SER A 60 -3.02 -0.18 -3.02
CA SER A 60 -1.81 -0.28 -3.82
C SER A 60 -0.56 -0.55 -3.01
N VAL A 61 0.18 -1.58 -3.44
CA VAL A 61 1.55 -1.88 -3.00
C VAL A 61 2.59 -0.92 -3.63
N LYS A 62 2.12 0.02 -4.46
CA LYS A 62 2.93 1.02 -5.17
C LYS A 62 3.85 1.88 -4.28
N PRO A 63 3.46 2.30 -3.06
CA PRO A 63 4.36 3.07 -2.17
C PRO A 63 5.62 2.27 -1.80
N LEU A 64 5.47 0.96 -1.61
CA LEU A 64 6.58 0.05 -1.33
C LEU A 64 7.45 -0.21 -2.56
N GLN A 65 6.84 -0.26 -3.74
CA GLN A 65 7.59 -0.35 -5.00
C GLN A 65 8.47 0.88 -5.24
N LEU A 66 8.10 2.05 -4.71
CA LEU A 66 8.93 3.27 -4.79
C LEU A 66 10.30 3.08 -4.12
N ALA A 67 10.37 2.30 -3.03
CA ALA A 67 11.64 1.98 -2.38
C ALA A 67 12.54 1.10 -3.27
N ASN A 68 11.96 0.17 -4.03
CA ASN A 68 12.71 -0.61 -5.02
C ASN A 68 13.28 0.29 -6.12
N TYR A 69 12.47 1.20 -6.68
CA TYR A 69 12.93 2.15 -7.69
C TYR A 69 14.04 3.07 -7.15
N ALA A 70 13.88 3.59 -5.94
CA ALA A 70 14.90 4.41 -5.27
C ALA A 70 16.20 3.63 -5.05
N GLY A 71 16.11 2.35 -4.65
CA GLY A 71 17.27 1.48 -4.48
C GLY A 71 18.03 1.24 -5.79
N VAL A 72 17.31 0.95 -6.87
CA VAL A 72 17.90 0.76 -8.22
C VAL A 72 18.58 2.05 -8.71
N ILE A 73 17.97 3.21 -8.47
CA ILE A 73 18.55 4.51 -8.81
C ILE A 73 19.87 4.71 -8.04
N LEU A 74 19.89 4.45 -6.73
CA LEU A 74 21.10 4.58 -5.91
C LEU A 74 22.22 3.62 -6.35
N ILE A 75 21.89 2.37 -6.69
CA ILE A 75 22.86 1.40 -7.23
C ILE A 75 23.45 1.92 -8.54
N THR A 76 22.59 2.45 -9.43
CA THR A 76 23.01 2.99 -10.73
C THR A 76 23.96 4.18 -10.54
N PHE A 77 23.62 5.11 -9.65
CA PHE A 77 24.50 6.24 -9.31
C PHE A 77 25.82 5.76 -8.70
N GLY A 78 25.77 4.82 -7.76
CA GLY A 78 26.96 4.25 -7.14
C GLY A 78 27.90 3.57 -8.15
N PHE A 79 27.35 2.82 -9.11
CA PHE A 79 28.13 2.22 -10.20
C PHE A 79 28.70 3.27 -11.17
N SER A 80 27.91 4.28 -11.55
CA SER A 80 28.39 5.37 -12.42
C SER A 80 29.52 6.16 -11.78
N TYR A 81 29.43 6.40 -10.47
CA TYR A 81 30.44 7.10 -9.69
C TYR A 81 31.73 6.27 -9.60
N LEU A 82 31.60 4.95 -9.36
CA LEU A 82 32.72 4.02 -9.40
C LEU A 82 33.44 4.03 -10.76
N MET A 83 32.68 3.95 -11.86
CA MET A 83 33.26 3.99 -13.21
C MET A 83 33.94 5.31 -13.53
N ALA A 84 33.31 6.44 -13.19
CA ALA A 84 33.92 7.76 -13.37
C ALA A 84 35.26 7.84 -12.60
N MET A 85 35.28 7.37 -11.35
CA MET A 85 36.50 7.36 -10.55
C MET A 85 37.60 6.46 -11.15
N LEU A 86 37.25 5.26 -11.63
CA LEU A 86 38.20 4.36 -12.29
C LEU A 86 38.75 4.97 -13.57
N PHE A 87 37.93 5.67 -14.34
CA PHE A 87 38.36 6.41 -15.53
C PHE A 87 39.38 7.50 -15.14
N PHE A 88 39.05 8.36 -14.18
CA PHE A 88 39.97 9.40 -13.70
C PHE A 88 41.28 8.82 -13.14
N LYS A 89 41.24 7.67 -12.45
CA LYS A 89 42.43 6.96 -11.97
C LYS A 89 43.38 6.54 -13.09
N VAL A 90 42.84 6.13 -14.24
CA VAL A 90 43.66 5.65 -15.38
C VAL A 90 44.30 6.82 -16.13
N PHE A 91 43.62 7.95 -16.25
CA PHE A 91 44.10 9.12 -17.01
C PHE A 91 44.87 10.15 -16.17
N THR A 92 44.66 10.17 -14.85
CA THR A 92 45.29 11.14 -13.93
C THR A 92 45.95 10.39 -12.78
N ALA A 93 47.25 10.63 -12.54
CA ALA A 93 48.03 9.98 -11.48
C ALA A 93 47.67 10.46 -10.06
N SER A 94 46.76 11.42 -9.92
CA SER A 94 46.36 11.97 -8.62
C SER A 94 44.88 11.68 -8.30
N VAL A 95 44.69 11.35 -7.03
CA VAL A 95 43.42 11.25 -6.27
C VAL A 95 42.65 9.94 -6.43
N ILE A 96 43.24 8.87 -5.88
CA ILE A 96 42.46 7.81 -5.22
C ILE A 96 42.66 7.98 -3.72
N ALA A 97 41.90 8.91 -3.15
CA ALA A 97 41.62 8.85 -1.72
C ALA A 97 40.75 7.61 -1.50
N GLY A 98 41.14 6.71 -0.59
CA GLY A 98 40.34 5.52 -0.25
C GLY A 98 38.90 5.87 0.12
N TRP A 99 38.66 7.11 0.56
CA TRP A 99 37.34 7.66 0.88
C TRP A 99 36.36 7.64 -0.31
N ASN A 100 36.82 7.86 -1.54
CA ASN A 100 35.94 7.83 -2.73
C ASN A 100 35.43 6.40 -3.00
N LEU A 101 36.29 5.39 -2.82
CA LEU A 101 35.88 3.99 -2.93
C LEU A 101 34.89 3.62 -1.83
N VAL A 102 35.14 4.08 -0.60
CA VAL A 102 34.23 3.85 0.54
C VAL A 102 32.86 4.47 0.28
N ILE A 103 32.78 5.70 -0.19
CA ILE A 103 31.51 6.38 -0.53
C ILE A 103 30.77 5.61 -1.64
N SER A 104 31.50 5.17 -2.68
CA SER A 104 30.90 4.41 -3.77
C SER A 104 30.33 3.07 -3.32
N PHE A 105 31.08 2.32 -2.50
CA PHE A 105 30.61 1.07 -1.90
C PHE A 105 29.42 1.29 -0.97
N GLN A 106 29.46 2.34 -0.16
CA GLN A 106 28.37 2.69 0.76
C GLN A 106 27.08 3.00 0.00
N LEU A 107 27.16 3.72 -1.13
CA LEU A 107 26.00 4.02 -1.98
C LEU A 107 25.40 2.75 -2.58
N ILE A 108 26.24 1.84 -3.10
CA ILE A 108 25.79 0.57 -3.69
C ILE A 108 25.15 -0.32 -2.61
N LEU A 109 25.78 -0.45 -1.44
CA LEU A 109 25.25 -1.23 -0.31
C LEU A 109 23.92 -0.66 0.19
N THR A 110 23.83 0.67 0.35
CA THR A 110 22.59 1.33 0.79
C THR A 110 21.48 1.16 -0.23
N GLY A 111 21.78 1.25 -1.52
CA GLY A 111 20.82 0.97 -2.59
C GLY A 111 20.34 -0.48 -2.56
N MET A 112 21.23 -1.44 -2.38
CA MET A 112 20.88 -2.87 -2.27
C MET A 112 20.02 -3.16 -1.04
N LEU A 113 20.35 -2.58 0.12
CA LEU A 113 19.55 -2.69 1.34
C LEU A 113 18.14 -2.11 1.15
N LEU A 114 18.03 -0.96 0.46
CA LEU A 114 16.75 -0.32 0.19
C LEU A 114 15.88 -1.17 -0.76
N THR A 115 16.49 -1.78 -1.78
CA THR A 115 15.80 -2.73 -2.66
C THR A 115 15.37 -3.99 -1.90
N MET A 116 16.20 -4.54 -1.03
CA MET A 116 15.79 -5.69 -0.21
C MET A 116 14.64 -5.34 0.74
N MET A 117 14.67 -4.17 1.38
CA MET A 117 13.56 -3.66 2.19
C MET A 117 12.27 -3.49 1.38
N GLY A 118 12.35 -2.97 0.16
CA GLY A 118 11.19 -2.82 -0.72
C GLY A 118 10.56 -4.17 -1.09
N ILE A 119 11.38 -5.17 -1.44
CA ILE A 119 10.92 -6.54 -1.69
C ILE A 119 10.26 -7.14 -0.44
N ILE A 120 10.92 -7.09 0.72
CA ILE A 120 10.36 -7.62 1.98
C ILE A 120 9.04 -6.93 2.32
N GLY A 121 8.98 -5.61 2.15
CA GLY A 121 7.75 -4.85 2.32
C GLY A 121 6.62 -5.39 1.43
N GLU A 122 6.89 -5.65 0.15
CA GLU A 122 5.89 -6.17 -0.79
C GLU A 122 5.36 -7.56 -0.36
N TYR A 123 6.24 -8.43 0.14
CA TYR A 123 5.82 -9.71 0.70
C TYR A 123 4.98 -9.53 1.96
N ILE A 124 5.39 -8.65 2.88
CA ILE A 124 4.62 -8.36 4.11
C ILE A 124 3.25 -7.77 3.75
N GLY A 125 3.17 -6.91 2.73
CA GLY A 125 1.90 -6.37 2.22
C GLY A 125 0.94 -7.47 1.78
N ARG A 126 1.41 -8.42 0.96
CA ARG A 126 0.59 -9.57 0.52
C ARG A 126 0.20 -10.47 1.68
N ILE A 127 1.12 -10.73 2.61
CA ILE A 127 0.83 -11.54 3.81
C ILE A 127 -0.19 -10.82 4.69
N TYR A 128 -0.12 -9.49 4.81
CA TYR A 128 -1.08 -8.71 5.58
C TYR A 128 -2.49 -8.77 4.97
N ASP A 129 -2.58 -8.74 3.64
CA ASP A 129 -3.85 -8.91 2.93
C ASP A 129 -4.44 -10.31 3.17
N GLU A 130 -3.61 -11.36 3.09
CA GLU A 130 -4.01 -12.76 3.28
C GLU A 130 -4.34 -13.09 4.75
N ALA A 131 -3.55 -12.60 5.71
CA ALA A 131 -3.67 -12.94 7.13
C ALA A 131 -4.89 -12.27 7.81
N ARG A 132 -5.47 -11.25 7.19
CA ARG A 132 -6.69 -10.63 7.71
C ARG A 132 -7.90 -11.46 7.29
N GLU A 133 -8.12 -12.66 7.81
CA GLU A 133 -9.43 -13.35 7.69
C GLU A 133 -10.46 -12.92 8.77
N ARG A 134 -10.23 -11.80 9.48
CA ARG A 134 -11.14 -11.33 10.56
C ARG A 134 -12.49 -10.77 10.04
N PRO A 135 -13.65 -11.07 10.65
CA PRO A 135 -14.93 -10.52 10.21
C PRO A 135 -14.98 -8.97 10.30
N LEU A 136 -15.62 -8.30 9.33
CA LEU A 136 -15.67 -6.83 9.19
C LEU A 136 -16.29 -6.14 10.41
N TYR A 137 -17.27 -6.78 11.02
CA TYR A 137 -17.91 -6.36 12.26
C TYR A 137 -18.42 -7.61 12.99
N ILE A 138 -18.44 -7.53 14.32
CA ILE A 138 -19.10 -8.52 15.17
C ILE A 138 -20.38 -7.85 15.66
N VAL A 139 -21.52 -8.46 15.37
CA VAL A 139 -22.82 -7.92 15.77
C VAL A 139 -23.08 -8.36 17.21
N SER A 140 -23.26 -7.40 18.12
CA SER A 140 -23.58 -7.68 19.52
C SER A 140 -25.08 -7.94 19.70
N GLU A 141 -25.94 -7.07 19.17
CA GLU A 141 -27.40 -7.19 19.28
C GLU A 141 -28.08 -6.82 17.96
N CYS A 142 -29.23 -7.44 17.67
CA CYS A 142 -30.11 -7.11 16.56
C CYS A 142 -31.54 -6.98 17.07
N TYR A 143 -32.20 -5.87 16.74
CA TYR A 143 -33.63 -5.68 16.97
C TYR A 143 -34.35 -5.61 15.61
N GLY A 144 -35.42 -6.39 15.45
CA GLY A 144 -36.26 -6.38 14.24
C GLY A 144 -35.65 -7.00 12.98
N MET A 145 -34.49 -7.67 13.07
CA MET A 145 -33.80 -8.29 11.93
C MET A 145 -33.59 -9.79 12.17
N ILE A 146 -33.86 -10.63 11.16
CA ILE A 146 -33.63 -12.08 11.23
C ILE A 146 -32.12 -12.35 11.25
N LYS A 147 -31.63 -12.97 12.33
CA LYS A 147 -30.23 -13.39 12.47
C LYS A 147 -29.95 -14.50 11.45
N LYS A 148 -29.21 -14.18 10.39
CA LYS A 148 -28.77 -15.19 9.42
C LYS A 148 -27.65 -16.01 10.07
N GLU A 149 -28.00 -17.14 10.67
CA GLU A 149 -27.01 -18.11 11.16
C GLU A 149 -26.14 -18.56 9.98
N ARG A 150 -24.89 -18.09 9.93
CA ARG A 150 -23.89 -18.73 9.08
C ARG A 150 -23.61 -20.08 9.70
N THR A 151 -24.19 -21.14 9.14
CA THR A 151 -23.86 -22.53 9.44
C THR A 151 -22.35 -22.69 9.37
N ALA A 152 -21.71 -22.81 10.53
CA ALA A 152 -20.29 -23.05 10.61
C ALA A 152 -20.02 -24.39 9.93
N LYS A 153 -19.37 -24.35 8.76
CA LYS A 153 -18.82 -25.52 8.08
C LYS A 153 -17.62 -26.03 8.91
N ARG A 154 -17.90 -26.59 10.08
CA ARG A 154 -16.94 -27.20 11.00
C ARG A 154 -17.10 -28.72 10.98
N GLU A 155 -17.06 -29.30 9.79
CA GLU A 155 -16.95 -30.74 9.60
C GLU A 155 -16.02 -30.98 8.41
N ARG A 156 -14.75 -31.32 8.69
CA ARG A 156 -13.97 -32.32 7.92
C ARG A 156 -12.52 -32.55 8.37
N THR A 157 -11.92 -31.77 9.26
CA THR A 157 -10.46 -31.96 9.54
C THR A 157 -10.11 -32.84 10.74
N VAL A 158 -11.04 -33.20 11.64
CA VAL A 158 -10.68 -33.91 12.90
C VAL A 158 -10.85 -35.44 12.86
N LYS A 159 -11.32 -36.06 11.75
CA LYS A 159 -11.56 -37.52 11.68
C LYS A 159 -10.56 -38.35 10.88
N LYS A 160 -9.34 -37.86 10.64
CA LYS A 160 -8.28 -38.62 9.94
C LYS A 160 -6.92 -38.57 10.66
N VAL A 161 -6.90 -38.74 11.98
CA VAL A 161 -5.72 -39.24 12.70
C VAL A 161 -6.22 -40.07 13.90
N VAL A 162 -6.68 -41.29 13.60
CA VAL A 162 -6.57 -42.45 14.48
C VAL A 162 -6.03 -43.57 13.60
#